data_AF-A0A1U7D5I1-F1
#
_entry.id   AF-A0A1U7D5I1-F1
#
_cell.length_a   1.000
_cell.length_b   1.000
_cell.length_c   1.000
_cell.angle_alpha   90.00
_cell.angle_beta   90.00
_cell.angle_gamma   90.00
#
_symmetry.space_group_name_H-M   'P 1'
#
loop_
_entity.id
_entity.type
_entity.pdbx_description
1 polymer ?
#
loop_
_entity_poly.entity_id
_entity_poly.type
_entity_poly.pdbx_seq_one_letter_code
_entity_poly.pdbx_strand_id
1 'polypeptide(L)'
;MPIRIPVALLLTAALIACQPTATPVATALPADLEGLPLSPTMAREIRTELASLDSAEAKRLCTEDEIAFVRASAILMAVYLGEDETAPWSPRQTAKVEGLRARWQALGGDARDVSAKCHQLPSMVL
;
A
#
# COMPACT_ATOMS: atom_id res chain seq x y z
N MET A 1 -62.91 1.51 -39.57
CA MET A 1 -61.67 2.10 -40.14
C MET A 1 -60.52 1.87 -39.16
N PRO A 2 -59.58 0.93 -39.40
CA PRO A 2 -58.42 0.75 -38.53
C PRO A 2 -57.25 1.64 -38.96
N ILE A 3 -56.74 2.45 -38.03
CA ILE A 3 -55.56 3.31 -38.18
C ILE A 3 -54.30 2.47 -37.90
N ARG A 4 -53.33 2.52 -38.82
CA ARG A 4 -51.96 2.01 -38.70
C ARG A 4 -51.03 3.15 -38.21
N ILE A 5 -49.78 2.79 -37.86
CA ILE A 5 -48.53 3.63 -37.70
C ILE A 5 -48.06 3.73 -36.23
N PRO A 6 -46.75 3.65 -35.88
CA PRO A 6 -45.68 2.74 -36.33
C PRO A 6 -44.81 2.20 -35.17
N VAL A 7 -43.94 1.25 -35.50
CA VAL A 7 -42.76 0.85 -34.72
C VAL A 7 -41.84 2.06 -34.49
N ALA A 8 -41.53 2.38 -33.24
CA ALA A 8 -40.42 3.27 -32.88
C ALA A 8 -39.41 2.46 -32.06
N LEU A 9 -38.46 1.86 -32.77
CA LEU A 9 -37.19 1.40 -32.23
C LEU A 9 -36.43 2.63 -31.71
N LEU A 10 -36.25 2.74 -30.39
CA LEU A 10 -35.29 3.68 -29.81
C LEU A 10 -34.09 2.90 -29.28
N LEU A 11 -33.11 2.75 -30.18
CA LEU A 11 -31.71 2.59 -29.85
C LEU A 11 -31.19 3.93 -29.32
N THR A 12 -30.89 4.02 -28.02
CA THR A 12 -30.02 5.08 -27.50
C THR A 12 -28.77 4.46 -26.91
N ALA A 13 -27.77 4.48 -27.79
CA ALA A 13 -26.34 4.63 -27.56
C ALA A 13 -25.87 4.79 -26.11
N ALA A 14 -24.96 3.88 -25.75
CA ALA A 14 -23.97 4.07 -24.70
C ALA A 14 -23.12 5.32 -24.98
N LEU A 15 -23.07 6.23 -24.01
CA LEU A 15 -21.98 7.18 -23.83
C LEU A 15 -21.52 7.09 -22.37
N ILE A 16 -20.68 6.10 -22.14
CA ILE A 16 -19.77 6.04 -21.01
C ILE A 16 -18.69 7.09 -21.32
N ALA A 17 -18.67 8.20 -20.59
CA ALA A 17 -17.56 9.14 -20.65
C ALA A 17 -17.20 9.58 -19.23
N CYS A 18 -16.23 8.85 -18.69
CA CYS A 18 -15.19 9.27 -17.75
C CYS A 18 -15.56 10.40 -16.78
N GLN A 19 -15.98 10.00 -15.59
CA GLN A 19 -15.73 10.82 -14.41
C GLN A 19 -14.21 11.00 -14.28
N PRO A 20 -13.68 12.20 -13.99
CA PRO A 20 -12.28 12.36 -13.63
C PRO A 20 -12.05 11.57 -12.35
N THR A 21 -11.50 10.36 -12.50
CA THR A 21 -10.96 9.59 -11.39
C THR A 21 -9.93 10.47 -10.71
N ALA A 22 -10.24 10.95 -9.51
CA ALA A 22 -9.26 11.53 -8.63
C ALA A 22 -8.20 10.45 -8.41
N THR A 23 -7.06 10.58 -9.05
CA THR A 23 -5.87 9.79 -8.71
C THR A 23 -5.51 10.19 -7.29
N PRO A 24 -5.63 9.33 -6.27
CA PRO A 24 -4.93 9.61 -5.05
C PRO A 24 -3.44 9.64 -5.41
N VAL A 25 -2.88 10.84 -5.32
CA VAL A 25 -1.44 11.11 -5.34
C VAL A 25 -0.78 10.03 -4.48
N ALA A 26 0.28 9.43 -5.02
CA ALA A 26 1.17 8.55 -4.28
C ALA A 26 1.71 9.31 -3.06
N THR A 27 0.96 9.26 -1.96
CA THR A 27 1.43 9.72 -0.67
C THR A 27 2.46 8.70 -0.25
N ALA A 28 3.74 9.07 -0.39
CA ALA A 28 4.87 8.35 0.18
C ALA A 28 4.46 7.81 1.55
N LEU A 29 4.61 6.50 1.76
CA LEU A 29 4.23 5.88 3.02
C LEU A 29 5.03 6.60 4.13
N PRO A 30 4.37 7.34 5.04
CA PRO A 30 5.09 7.97 6.11
C PRO A 30 5.78 6.87 6.89
N ALA A 31 7.07 7.05 7.20
CA ALA A 31 7.82 6.19 8.12
C ALA A 31 7.32 6.36 9.58
N ASP A 32 6.05 6.73 9.74
CA ASP A 32 5.45 7.03 11.02
C ASP A 32 5.08 5.72 11.71
N LEU A 33 5.99 5.28 12.57
CA LEU A 33 5.80 4.13 13.45
C LEU A 33 4.94 4.50 14.67
N GLU A 34 4.63 5.78 14.88
CA GLU A 34 3.91 6.24 16.04
C GLU A 34 2.53 5.58 16.12
N GLY A 35 2.17 5.07 17.29
CA GLY A 35 0.88 4.44 17.53
C GLY A 35 0.62 3.14 16.78
N LEU A 36 1.64 2.55 16.12
CA LEU A 36 1.61 1.13 15.76
C LEU A 36 1.86 0.27 17.01
N PRO A 37 1.35 -0.96 17.05
CA PRO A 37 1.63 -1.90 18.14
C PRO A 37 3.03 -2.50 17.96
N LEU A 38 4.06 -1.73 18.29
CA LEU A 38 5.46 -2.14 18.26
C LEU A 38 6.07 -1.97 19.64
N SER A 39 6.82 -2.97 20.11
CA SER A 39 7.64 -2.80 21.31
C SER A 39 8.73 -1.74 21.06
N PRO A 40 9.24 -1.06 22.10
CA PRO A 40 10.25 -0.02 21.92
C PRO A 40 11.53 -0.52 21.22
N THR A 41 11.91 -1.79 21.45
CA THR A 41 13.05 -2.43 20.80
C THR A 41 12.82 -2.59 19.30
N MET A 42 11.70 -3.21 18.93
CA MET A 42 11.37 -3.46 17.53
C MET A 42 11.10 -2.17 16.75
N ALA A 43 10.48 -1.18 17.39
CA ALA A 43 10.29 0.15 16.83
C ALA A 43 11.62 0.88 16.56
N ARG A 44 12.68 0.58 17.32
CA ARG A 44 14.03 1.13 17.09
C ARG A 44 14.74 0.39 15.96
N GLU A 45 14.68 -0.93 15.96
CA GLU A 45 15.29 -1.78 14.93
C GLU A 45 14.72 -1.45 13.55
N ILE A 46 13.40 -1.45 13.41
CA ILE A 46 12.75 -1.16 12.13
C ILE A 46 13.02 0.28 11.68
N ARG A 47 13.20 1.24 12.60
CA ARG A 47 13.57 2.63 12.24
C ARG A 47 14.91 2.70 11.50
N THR A 48 15.88 1.91 11.93
CA THR A 48 17.19 1.82 11.28
C THR A 48 17.06 1.21 9.89
N GLU A 49 16.29 0.13 9.76
CA GLU A 49 16.03 -0.50 8.46
C GLU A 49 15.32 0.46 7.50
N LEU A 50 14.28 1.14 7.96
CA LEU A 50 13.53 2.10 7.14
C LEU A 50 14.37 3.30 6.71
N ALA A 51 15.33 3.75 7.52
CA ALA A 51 16.23 4.84 7.15
C ALA A 51 17.13 4.48 5.96
N SER A 52 17.48 3.20 5.78
CA SER A 52 18.26 2.75 4.62
C SER A 52 17.52 2.97 3.30
N LEU A 53 16.19 2.91 3.32
CA LEU A 53 15.32 3.09 2.15
C LEU A 53 15.25 4.55 1.67
N ASP A 54 15.66 5.52 2.50
CA ASP A 54 15.71 6.93 2.13
C ASP A 54 17.06 7.34 1.49
N SER A 55 18.02 6.41 1.43
CA SER A 55 19.36 6.64 0.88
C SER A 55 19.35 6.94 -0.62
N ALA A 56 20.39 7.63 -1.10
CA ALA A 56 20.58 7.89 -2.52
C ALA A 56 20.73 6.58 -3.34
N GLU A 57 21.29 5.55 -2.72
CA GLU A 57 21.41 4.22 -3.34
C GLU A 57 20.04 3.54 -3.50
N ALA A 58 19.20 3.56 -2.46
CA ALA A 58 17.83 3.04 -2.56
C ALA A 58 17.03 3.74 -3.65
N LYS A 59 17.11 5.07 -3.74
CA LYS A 59 16.46 5.87 -4.79
C LYS A 59 17.03 5.63 -6.20
N ARG A 60 18.25 5.11 -6.30
CA ARG A 60 18.88 4.73 -7.58
C ARG A 60 18.47 3.32 -8.02
N LEU A 61 18.28 2.40 -7.07
CA LEU A 61 18.03 0.99 -7.33
C LEU A 61 16.55 0.64 -7.42
N CYS A 62 15.70 1.36 -6.69
CA CYS A 62 14.27 1.11 -6.57
C CYS A 62 13.45 2.31 -7.08
N THR A 63 12.28 2.02 -7.61
CA THR A 63 11.20 2.98 -7.83
C THR A 63 10.55 3.40 -6.51
N GLU A 64 9.82 4.51 -6.52
CA GLU A 64 9.09 5.00 -5.35
C GLU A 64 8.06 3.97 -4.83
N ASP A 65 7.37 3.27 -5.75
CA ASP A 65 6.40 2.23 -5.40
C ASP A 65 7.06 1.01 -4.76
N GLU A 66 8.25 0.61 -5.23
CA GLU A 66 9.01 -0.48 -4.60
C GLU A 66 9.48 -0.09 -3.21
N ILE A 67 9.98 1.14 -3.02
CA ILE A 67 10.36 1.64 -1.68
C ILE A 67 9.13 1.67 -0.75
N ALA A 68 7.99 2.14 -1.24
CA ALA A 68 6.75 2.16 -0.47
C ALA A 68 6.28 0.75 -0.10
N PHE A 69 6.40 -0.21 -1.03
CA PHE A 69 6.06 -1.61 -0.81
C PHE A 69 6.96 -2.24 0.25
N VAL A 70 8.29 -2.14 0.09
CA VAL A 70 9.28 -2.68 1.04
C VAL A 70 9.08 -2.07 2.43
N ARG A 71 8.85 -0.75 2.51
CA ARG A 71 8.55 -0.07 3.77
C ARG A 71 7.31 -0.64 4.45
N ALA A 72 6.21 -0.81 3.70
CA ALA A 72 4.98 -1.34 4.27
C ALA A 72 5.13 -2.81 4.70
N SER A 73 5.81 -3.64 3.90
CA SER A 73 6.14 -5.03 4.23
C SER A 73 6.95 -5.13 5.52
N ALA A 74 8.01 -4.33 5.65
CA ALA A 74 8.89 -4.36 6.81
C ALA A 74 8.16 -3.95 8.10
N ILE A 75 7.31 -2.91 8.03
CA ILE A 75 6.50 -2.47 9.18
C ILE A 75 5.46 -3.54 9.57
N LEU A 76 4.76 -4.13 8.59
CA LEU A 76 3.78 -5.19 8.86
C LEU A 76 4.43 -6.44 9.47
N MET A 77 5.62 -6.82 8.96
CA MET A 77 6.39 -7.92 9.51
C MET A 77 6.82 -7.64 10.96
N ALA A 78 7.30 -6.43 11.25
CA ALA A 78 7.64 -6.02 12.61
C ALA A 78 6.41 -6.09 13.53
N VAL A 79 5.26 -5.57 13.11
CA VAL A 79 4.01 -5.69 13.90
C VAL A 79 3.67 -7.15 14.18
N TYR A 80 3.77 -8.03 13.18
CA TYR A 80 3.48 -9.46 13.32
C TYR A 80 4.45 -10.15 14.28
N LEU A 81 5.75 -9.91 14.15
CA LEU A 81 6.77 -10.56 14.97
C LEU A 81 6.69 -10.22 16.46
N GLY A 82 6.22 -9.02 16.83
CA GLY A 82 6.00 -8.65 18.23
C GLY A 82 4.54 -8.61 18.66
N GLU A 83 3.65 -9.29 17.95
CA GLU A 83 2.24 -9.39 18.34
C GLU A 83 2.11 -9.97 19.76
N ASP A 84 2.89 -11.01 20.09
CA ASP A 84 2.89 -11.65 21.41
C ASP A 84 3.25 -10.68 22.56
N GLU A 85 4.10 -9.69 22.30
CA GLU A 85 4.52 -8.70 23.29
C GLU A 85 3.55 -7.51 23.42
N THR A 86 2.83 -7.21 22.34
CA THR A 86 2.06 -5.96 22.21
C THR A 86 0.56 -6.15 22.25
N ALA A 87 0.07 -7.39 22.11
CA ALA A 87 -1.33 -7.74 22.23
C ALA A 87 -1.83 -7.64 23.69
N PRO A 88 -3.12 -7.35 23.91
CA PRO A 88 -4.13 -7.01 22.90
C PRO A 88 -3.99 -5.57 22.39
N TRP A 89 -4.23 -5.35 21.10
CA TRP A 89 -4.17 -4.02 20.49
C TRP A 89 -5.43 -3.21 20.75
N SER A 90 -5.27 -1.90 20.93
CA SER A 90 -6.39 -0.97 20.97
C SER A 90 -7.07 -0.86 19.58
N PRO A 91 -8.36 -0.48 19.51
CA PRO A 91 -9.04 -0.27 18.22
C PRO A 91 -8.31 0.71 17.28
N ARG A 92 -7.61 1.71 17.84
CA ARG A 92 -6.81 2.67 17.08
C ARG A 92 -5.58 2.01 16.46
N GLN A 93 -4.89 1.13 17.18
CA GLN A 93 -3.76 0.37 16.67
C GLN A 93 -4.21 -0.59 15.57
N THR A 94 -5.31 -1.31 15.79
CA THR A 94 -5.91 -2.20 14.78
C THR A 94 -6.21 -1.44 13.49
N ALA A 95 -6.91 -0.31 13.56
CA ALA A 95 -7.21 0.51 12.39
C ALA A 95 -5.96 1.02 11.65
N LYS A 96 -4.87 1.33 12.39
CA LYS A 96 -3.58 1.69 11.78
C LYS A 96 -2.95 0.51 11.03
N VAL A 97 -2.91 -0.67 11.64
CA VAL A 97 -2.36 -1.89 11.02
C VAL A 97 -3.19 -2.29 9.79
N GLU A 98 -4.51 -2.21 9.86
CA GLU A 98 -5.41 -2.46 8.74
C GLU A 98 -5.22 -1.44 7.60
N GLY A 99 -5.10 -0.15 7.93
CA GLY A 99 -4.80 0.89 6.94
C GLY A 99 -3.45 0.68 6.25
N LEU A 100 -2.45 0.23 7.00
CA LEU A 100 -1.14 -0.15 6.45
C LEU A 100 -1.26 -1.38 5.53
N ARG A 101 -1.99 -2.41 5.95
CA ARG A 101 -2.26 -3.63 5.16
C ARG A 101 -2.99 -3.31 3.85
N ALA A 102 -4.01 -2.45 3.89
CA ALA A 102 -4.75 -2.04 2.70
C ALA A 102 -3.85 -1.31 1.68
N ARG A 103 -2.93 -0.46 2.15
CA ARG A 103 -1.94 0.21 1.28
C ARG A 103 -0.95 -0.79 0.68
N TRP A 104 -0.44 -1.71 1.50
CA TRP A 104 0.45 -2.77 1.03
C TRP A 104 -0.22 -3.67 -0.02
N GLN A 105 -1.49 -4.02 0.18
CA GLN A 105 -2.31 -4.74 -0.81
C GLN A 105 -2.49 -3.93 -2.09
N ALA A 106 -2.75 -2.63 -2.01
CA ALA A 106 -2.87 -1.75 -3.17
C ALA A 106 -1.57 -1.64 -3.98
N LEU A 107 -0.41 -1.83 -3.32
CA LEU A 107 0.89 -1.89 -3.97
C LEU A 107 1.13 -3.24 -4.67
N GLY A 108 0.32 -4.26 -4.40
CA GLY A 108 0.35 -5.59 -5.02
C GLY A 108 0.43 -6.74 -4.03
N GLY A 109 0.60 -6.45 -2.73
CA GLY A 109 0.52 -7.43 -1.64
C GLY A 109 1.39 -8.65 -1.86
N ASP A 110 0.85 -9.83 -1.55
CA ASP A 110 1.54 -11.12 -1.69
C ASP A 110 1.99 -11.44 -3.12
N ALA A 111 1.33 -10.85 -4.12
CA ALA A 111 1.64 -11.08 -5.53
C ALA A 111 2.73 -10.14 -6.06
N ARG A 112 3.16 -9.15 -5.28
CA ARG A 112 4.19 -8.20 -5.70
C ARG A 112 5.58 -8.78 -5.49
N ASP A 113 6.37 -8.70 -6.55
CA ASP A 113 7.83 -8.80 -6.48
C ASP A 113 8.45 -7.41 -6.70
N VAL A 114 9.64 -7.20 -6.17
CA VAL A 114 10.46 -6.02 -6.48
C VAL A 114 11.47 -6.37 -7.56
N SER A 115 11.94 -5.37 -8.29
CA SER A 115 12.89 -5.59 -9.38
C SER A 115 14.21 -6.15 -8.84
N ALA A 116 14.89 -6.92 -9.70
CA ALA A 116 16.22 -7.45 -9.39
C ALA A 116 17.27 -6.37 -9.05
N LYS A 117 17.05 -5.13 -9.47
CA LYS A 117 17.89 -3.98 -9.06
C LYS A 117 17.57 -3.57 -7.64
N CYS A 118 16.29 -3.45 -7.31
CA CYS A 118 15.87 -3.13 -5.96
C CYS A 118 16.39 -4.18 -4.98
N HIS A 119 16.25 -5.49 -5.30
CA HIS A 119 16.76 -6.64 -4.51
C HIS A 119 18.24 -6.59 -4.13
N GLN A 120 19.04 -5.73 -4.77
CA GLN A 120 20.44 -5.52 -4.42
C GLN A 120 20.62 -4.65 -3.16
N LEU A 121 19.54 -4.07 -2.61
CA LEU A 121 19.61 -3.34 -1.37
C LEU A 121 19.95 -4.25 -0.19
N PRO A 122 20.96 -3.90 0.64
CA PRO A 122 21.38 -4.72 1.78
C PRO A 122 20.25 -4.99 2.79
N SER A 123 19.26 -4.11 2.88
CA SER A 123 18.14 -4.17 3.82
C SER A 123 16.99 -5.10 3.38
N MET A 124 17.09 -5.78 2.23
CA MET A 124 16.05 -6.70 1.75
C MET A 124 16.32 -8.17 2.07
N VAL A 125 17.24 -8.46 2.98
CA VAL A 125 17.51 -9.82 3.50
C VAL A 125 16.68 -10.10 4.76
N LEU A 126 15.35 -9.89 4.68
CA LEU A 126 14.39 -10.20 5.74
C LEU A 126 13.36 -11.23 5.27
#